data_AF-A0AAW5SZ00-F1
#
_entry.id   AF-A0AAW5SZ00-F1
#
_cell.length_a   1.000
_cell.length_b   1.000
_cell.length_c   1.000
_cell.angle_alpha   90.00
_cell.angle_beta   90.00
_cell.angle_gamma   90.00
#
_symmetry.space_group_name_H-M   'P 1'
#
loop_
_entity.id
_entity.type
_entity.pdbx_description
1 polymer ?
#
loop_
_entity_poly.entity_id
_entity_poly.type
_entity_poly.pdbx_seq_one_letter_code
_entity_poly.pdbx_strand_id
1 'polypeptide(L)'
;MTGPKVDALVDVVLPDGRRADVTLREGRVSAITDHQQAVSTPEAPGRHVVDCGGALLLPAFVDGHCHLDKTFWGTPWRPHRASGSLRERIADERELRTRIGVPVTTRATALAEHMVSLGTGHVRSHVDIDPDVQLDGLHQLVQVRESLRDKLSIQLVAFPQSGVVTAPGVPDLLDAALAEGADLIGGLDPAGFDGDVDGQLDVVFGLAERHGAGIDIHLHDGGDLGIRQLHAIAERTKTLGLGGKVTVSHAYCLGQVDEAAVDRTATALATAGVSLMTNGPAGTMPPVLRLRDNGVLVFAGSDNIRDAWWSYGTGDMLERATIIGLEGGLMTDEELGCAASLVTDSAATALGLADYGLAPGDRADLVVIAAANPAEAVAGHPERLLVLHDGRVVSRKTVRHADNSKAW
;
A
#
# COMPACT_ATOMS: atom_id res chain seq x y z
N MET A 1 -4.04 16.70 -16.01
CA MET A 1 -4.12 17.50 -14.76
C MET A 1 -5.25 18.54 -14.78
N THR A 2 -6.27 18.47 -13.91
CA THR A 2 -7.45 19.38 -13.94
C THR A 2 -7.69 20.24 -12.69
N GLY A 3 -6.88 20.09 -11.63
CA GLY A 3 -7.01 20.86 -10.40
C GLY A 3 -6.25 22.20 -10.39
N PRO A 4 -6.70 23.19 -9.59
CA PRO A 4 -5.93 24.41 -9.34
C PRO A 4 -4.60 24.08 -8.68
N LYS A 5 -3.54 24.77 -9.10
CA LYS A 5 -2.22 24.71 -8.48
C LYS A 5 -2.26 25.40 -7.12
N VAL A 6 -1.58 24.86 -6.12
CA VAL A 6 -1.36 25.49 -4.81
C VAL A 6 0.09 25.94 -4.73
N ASP A 7 0.32 27.17 -4.28
CA ASP A 7 1.66 27.74 -4.14
C ASP A 7 2.14 27.75 -2.68
N ALA A 8 1.22 27.66 -1.71
CA ALA A 8 1.56 27.44 -0.31
C ALA A 8 0.39 26.85 0.49
N LEU A 9 0.75 26.04 1.49
CA LEU A 9 -0.10 25.64 2.62
C LEU A 9 0.41 26.40 3.85
N VAL A 10 -0.45 27.18 4.50
CA VAL A 10 -0.08 27.96 5.70
C VAL A 10 -0.84 27.46 6.91
N ASP A 11 -0.23 27.64 8.08
CA ASP A 11 -0.72 27.13 9.36
C ASP A 11 -1.05 25.63 9.33
N VAL A 12 -0.10 24.79 8.88
CA VAL A 12 -0.20 23.34 9.04
C VAL A 12 0.49 22.88 10.32
N VAL A 13 0.09 21.72 10.84
CA VAL A 13 0.87 20.99 11.86
C VAL A 13 1.63 19.86 11.17
N LEU A 14 2.94 19.76 11.42
CA LEU A 14 3.79 18.67 10.93
C LEU A 14 3.70 17.44 11.86
N PRO A 15 4.13 16.25 11.42
CA PRO A 15 4.10 15.04 12.25
C PRO A 15 4.84 15.17 13.60
N ASP A 16 5.83 16.05 13.68
CA ASP A 16 6.61 16.34 14.90
C ASP A 16 5.93 17.37 15.84
N GLY A 17 4.71 17.82 15.50
CA GLY A 17 3.92 18.78 16.26
C GLY A 17 4.25 20.25 15.99
N ARG A 18 5.27 20.56 15.17
CA ARG A 18 5.57 21.96 14.81
C ARG A 18 4.49 22.54 13.91
N ARG A 19 4.12 23.80 14.15
CA ARG A 19 3.32 24.59 13.22
C ARG A 19 4.20 25.22 12.15
N ALA A 20 3.82 25.07 10.88
CA ALA A 20 4.64 25.48 9.76
C ALA A 20 3.83 26.07 8.60
N ASP A 21 4.53 26.81 7.73
CA ASP A 21 4.10 27.18 6.39
C ASP A 21 4.96 26.42 5.37
N VAL A 22 4.31 25.84 4.37
CA VAL A 22 4.93 25.02 3.32
C VAL A 22 4.75 25.69 1.97
N THR A 23 5.86 26.10 1.34
CA THR A 23 5.82 26.71 0.00
C THR A 23 6.07 25.67 -1.07
N LEU A 24 5.24 25.68 -2.11
CA LEU A 24 5.27 24.72 -3.22
C LEU A 24 5.74 25.40 -4.50
N ARG A 25 6.62 24.72 -5.25
CA ARG A 25 7.08 25.18 -6.56
C ARG A 25 7.30 23.99 -7.48
N GLU A 26 6.78 24.09 -8.70
CA GLU A 26 7.01 23.09 -9.76
C GLU A 26 6.73 21.66 -9.27
N GLY A 27 5.62 21.48 -8.55
CA GLY A 27 5.21 20.16 -8.05
C GLY A 27 5.97 19.64 -6.83
N ARG A 28 6.81 20.48 -6.21
CA ARG A 28 7.66 20.08 -5.09
C ARG A 28 7.53 21.00 -3.87
N VAL A 29 7.83 20.45 -2.70
CA VAL A 29 8.08 21.21 -1.48
C VAL A 29 9.37 21.99 -1.68
N SER A 30 9.28 23.31 -1.68
CA SER A 30 10.44 24.19 -1.89
C SER A 30 11.04 24.70 -0.58
N ALA A 31 10.20 24.92 0.43
CA ALA A 31 10.61 25.37 1.75
C ALA A 31 9.53 25.02 2.79
N ILE A 32 9.98 24.77 4.02
CA ILE A 32 9.16 24.63 5.22
C ILE A 32 9.72 25.61 6.24
N THR A 33 8.89 26.52 6.74
CA THR A 33 9.28 27.54 7.71
C THR A 33 8.33 27.53 8.89
N ASP A 34 8.81 27.88 10.09
CA ASP A 34 7.93 27.98 11.25
C ASP A 34 6.79 28.96 10.98
N HIS A 35 5.57 28.56 11.35
CA HIS A 35 4.41 29.40 11.16
C HIS A 35 4.52 30.63 12.08
N GLN A 36 4.43 31.81 11.49
CA GLN A 36 4.32 33.06 12.22
C GLN A 36 2.91 33.58 12.01
N GLN A 37 2.14 33.79 13.08
CA GLN A 37 0.84 34.46 13.00
C GLN A 37 1.02 35.77 12.22
N ALA A 38 0.46 35.82 11.02
CA ALA A 38 0.70 36.95 10.13
C ALA A 38 0.09 38.22 10.73
N VAL A 39 0.95 39.22 10.96
CA VAL A 39 0.54 40.62 10.84
C VAL A 39 0.28 40.83 9.36
N SER A 40 -1.00 40.98 8.99
CA SER A 40 -1.54 41.09 7.62
C SER A 40 -0.57 41.73 6.61
N THR A 41 0.21 40.92 5.90
CA THR A 41 0.92 41.33 4.68
C THR A 41 0.01 41.10 3.48
N PRO A 42 -0.09 42.06 2.54
CA PRO A 42 -0.90 41.88 1.34
C PRO A 42 -0.41 40.67 0.54
N GLU A 43 -1.31 39.75 0.21
CA GLU A 43 -1.03 38.67 -0.74
C GLU A 43 -0.56 39.26 -2.07
N ALA A 44 0.59 38.78 -2.57
CA ALA A 44 1.01 39.10 -3.93
C ALA A 44 -0.09 38.61 -4.91
N PRO A 45 -0.56 39.45 -5.85
CA PRO A 45 -1.62 39.06 -6.77
C PRO A 45 -1.25 37.78 -7.55
N GLY A 46 -2.12 36.77 -7.50
CA GLY A 46 -1.99 35.54 -8.29
C GLY A 46 -1.36 34.33 -7.59
N ARG A 47 -0.98 34.42 -6.30
CA ARG A 47 -0.53 33.26 -5.51
C ARG A 47 -1.74 32.54 -4.89
N HIS A 48 -1.88 31.24 -5.11
CA HIS A 48 -2.93 30.46 -4.46
C HIS A 48 -2.41 29.88 -3.14
N VAL A 49 -2.77 30.53 -2.04
CA VAL A 49 -2.41 30.14 -0.67
C VAL A 49 -3.62 29.46 -0.01
N VAL A 50 -3.39 28.35 0.69
CA VAL A 50 -4.44 27.66 1.46
C VAL A 50 -4.07 27.70 2.93
N ASP A 51 -4.89 28.41 3.72
CA ASP A 51 -4.87 28.33 5.17
C ASP A 51 -5.46 27.00 5.63
N CYS A 52 -4.67 26.25 6.39
CA CYS A 52 -5.01 24.92 6.89
C CYS A 52 -5.49 24.94 8.34
N GLY A 53 -5.48 26.09 9.02
CA GLY A 53 -6.08 26.29 10.34
C GLY A 53 -5.54 25.38 11.45
N GLY A 54 -4.28 24.97 11.35
CA GLY A 54 -3.63 24.05 12.27
C GLY A 54 -3.90 22.57 12.01
N ALA A 55 -4.39 22.21 10.82
CA ALA A 55 -4.60 20.82 10.43
C ALA A 55 -3.26 20.10 10.17
N LEU A 56 -3.23 18.80 10.47
CA LEU A 56 -2.08 17.92 10.21
C LEU A 56 -1.80 17.83 8.70
N LEU A 57 -0.53 18.00 8.33
CA LEU A 57 -0.01 17.72 7.00
C LEU A 57 0.78 16.42 7.02
N LEU A 58 0.40 15.47 6.17
CA LEU A 58 1.15 14.24 5.89
C LEU A 58 1.55 14.19 4.42
N PRO A 59 2.62 13.45 4.05
CA PRO A 59 2.82 13.04 2.67
C PRO A 59 1.67 12.14 2.21
N ALA A 60 1.50 11.97 0.90
CA ALA A 60 0.50 11.07 0.33
C ALA A 60 0.65 9.65 0.87
N PHE A 61 -0.48 8.99 1.16
CA PHE A 61 -0.45 7.62 1.63
C PHE A 61 0.06 6.66 0.56
N VAL A 62 0.59 5.53 1.02
CA VAL A 62 1.08 4.45 0.19
C VAL A 62 0.31 3.19 0.54
N ASP A 63 -0.41 2.64 -0.43
CA ASP A 63 -0.97 1.29 -0.34
C ASP A 63 0.06 0.29 -0.85
N GLY A 64 0.79 -0.33 0.07
CA GLY A 64 1.91 -1.17 -0.28
C GLY A 64 1.55 -2.53 -0.87
N HIS A 65 0.26 -2.91 -0.86
CA HIS A 65 -0.21 -4.16 -1.43
C HIS A 65 -1.72 -4.13 -1.62
N CYS A 66 -2.20 -4.26 -2.85
CA CYS A 66 -3.61 -4.48 -3.16
C CYS A 66 -3.82 -5.37 -4.40
N HIS A 67 -5.08 -5.62 -4.77
CA HIS A 67 -5.47 -6.34 -6.00
C HIS A 67 -6.50 -5.52 -6.80
N LEU A 68 -6.04 -4.59 -7.65
CA LEU A 68 -6.91 -3.75 -8.48
C LEU A 68 -7.66 -4.53 -9.56
N ASP A 69 -7.12 -5.65 -10.02
CA ASP A 69 -7.70 -6.49 -11.07
C ASP A 69 -8.98 -7.22 -10.63
N LYS A 70 -9.08 -7.53 -9.33
CA LYS A 70 -10.16 -8.32 -8.74
C LYS A 70 -11.34 -7.48 -8.26
N THR A 71 -11.12 -6.22 -7.87
CA THR A 71 -12.09 -5.38 -7.15
C THR A 71 -13.46 -5.23 -7.84
N PHE A 72 -14.56 -5.40 -7.12
CA PHE A 72 -15.93 -5.14 -7.59
C PHE A 72 -16.33 -3.66 -7.49
N TRP A 73 -15.40 -2.76 -7.19
CA TRP A 73 -15.67 -1.34 -7.08
C TRP A 73 -16.32 -0.75 -8.35
N GLY A 74 -17.24 0.19 -8.16
CA GLY A 74 -18.04 0.76 -9.26
C GLY A 74 -19.15 -0.16 -9.80
N THR A 75 -19.35 -1.35 -9.23
CA THR A 75 -20.47 -2.25 -9.56
C THR A 75 -21.49 -2.33 -8.41
N PRO A 76 -22.74 -2.80 -8.66
CA PRO A 76 -23.68 -3.09 -7.58
C PRO A 76 -23.09 -4.07 -6.57
N TRP A 77 -23.50 -3.96 -5.30
CA TRP A 77 -23.07 -4.85 -4.23
C TRP A 77 -23.19 -6.32 -4.63
N ARG A 78 -22.08 -7.05 -4.49
CA ARG A 78 -22.02 -8.49 -4.77
C ARG A 78 -21.94 -9.24 -3.44
N PRO A 79 -22.90 -10.15 -3.17
CA PRO A 79 -22.82 -10.98 -1.98
C PRO A 79 -21.57 -11.84 -1.99
N HIS A 80 -20.83 -11.81 -0.88
CA HIS A 80 -19.73 -12.73 -0.67
C HIS A 80 -20.27 -14.13 -0.40
N ARG A 81 -19.64 -15.14 -1.01
CA ARG A 81 -20.04 -16.54 -0.88
C ARG A 81 -19.20 -17.22 0.18
N ALA A 82 -19.85 -17.99 1.05
CA ALA A 82 -19.13 -18.86 1.95
C ALA A 82 -18.46 -19.96 1.13
N SER A 83 -17.15 -20.12 1.31
CA SER A 83 -16.35 -21.12 0.62
C SER A 83 -15.53 -21.90 1.65
N GLY A 84 -15.55 -23.23 1.55
CA GLY A 84 -14.94 -24.15 2.52
C GLY A 84 -13.48 -24.47 2.21
N SER A 85 -12.94 -24.06 1.05
CA SER A 85 -11.54 -24.29 0.68
C SER A 85 -10.98 -23.22 -0.27
N LEU A 86 -9.65 -23.11 -0.34
CA LEU A 86 -8.96 -22.21 -1.27
C LEU A 86 -9.36 -22.47 -2.74
N ARG A 87 -9.48 -23.74 -3.14
CA ARG A 87 -9.88 -24.12 -4.50
C ARG A 87 -11.30 -23.70 -4.84
N GLU A 88 -12.22 -23.82 -3.88
CA GLU A 88 -13.59 -23.34 -4.07
C GLU A 88 -13.64 -21.81 -4.21
N ARG A 89 -12.81 -21.06 -3.47
CA ARG A 89 -12.71 -19.60 -3.63
C ARG A 89 -12.20 -19.19 -5.01
N ILE A 90 -11.17 -19.87 -5.50
CA ILE A 90 -10.64 -19.64 -6.85
C ILE A 90 -11.72 -19.93 -7.91
N ALA A 91 -12.49 -21.01 -7.75
CA ALA A 91 -13.59 -21.32 -8.66
C ALA A 91 -14.72 -20.27 -8.61
N ASP A 92 -15.10 -19.82 -7.41
CA ASP A 92 -16.08 -18.74 -7.22
C ASP A 92 -15.63 -17.43 -7.86
N GLU A 93 -14.36 -17.07 -7.68
CA GLU A 93 -13.77 -15.89 -8.30
C GLU A 93 -13.86 -15.96 -9.83
N ARG A 94 -13.45 -17.08 -10.43
CA ARG A 94 -13.50 -17.28 -11.90
C ARG A 94 -14.92 -17.15 -12.44
N GLU A 95 -15.89 -17.74 -11.73
CA GLU A 95 -17.31 -17.63 -12.10
C GLU A 95 -17.83 -16.18 -11.94
N LEU A 96 -17.42 -15.48 -10.88
CA LEU A 96 -17.80 -14.08 -10.65
C LEU A 96 -17.18 -13.16 -11.69
N ARG A 97 -15.89 -13.31 -12.01
CA ARG A 97 -15.16 -12.55 -13.03
C ARG A 97 -15.89 -12.59 -14.38
N THR A 98 -16.36 -13.77 -14.77
CA THR A 98 -17.14 -13.97 -16.01
C THR A 98 -18.51 -13.28 -15.98
N ARG A 99 -19.18 -13.24 -14.81
CA ARG A 99 -20.54 -12.69 -14.67
C ARG A 99 -20.62 -11.20 -14.38
N ILE A 100 -19.54 -10.58 -13.90
CA ILE A 100 -19.56 -9.17 -13.51
C ILE A 100 -19.91 -8.27 -14.70
N GLY A 101 -19.45 -8.63 -15.91
CA GLY A 101 -19.79 -7.94 -17.14
C GLY A 101 -19.26 -6.50 -17.24
N VAL A 102 -18.41 -6.08 -16.29
CA VAL A 102 -17.75 -4.78 -16.24
C VAL A 102 -16.24 -5.01 -16.35
N PRO A 103 -15.55 -4.37 -17.31
CA PRO A 103 -14.12 -4.55 -17.53
C PRO A 103 -13.27 -4.26 -16.29
N VAL A 104 -12.09 -4.89 -16.21
CA VAL A 104 -11.12 -4.63 -15.14
C VAL A 104 -10.70 -3.17 -15.16
N THR A 105 -10.41 -2.61 -16.33
CA THR A 105 -10.02 -1.19 -16.48
C THR A 105 -11.01 -0.25 -15.82
N THR A 106 -12.32 -0.46 -15.99
CA THR A 106 -13.37 0.38 -15.40
C THR A 106 -13.40 0.28 -13.87
N ARG A 107 -13.39 -0.94 -13.32
CA ARG A 107 -13.48 -1.16 -11.87
C ARG A 107 -12.19 -0.72 -11.15
N ALA A 108 -11.03 -1.08 -11.70
CA ALA A 108 -9.72 -0.69 -11.21
C ALA A 108 -9.54 0.83 -11.24
N THR A 109 -9.92 1.51 -12.33
CA THR A 109 -9.87 2.99 -12.39
C THR A 109 -10.78 3.61 -11.34
N ALA A 110 -12.01 3.11 -11.18
CA ALA A 110 -12.95 3.64 -10.20
C ALA A 110 -12.43 3.49 -8.75
N LEU A 111 -11.79 2.36 -8.43
CA LEU A 111 -11.15 2.18 -7.12
C LEU A 111 -9.93 3.10 -6.98
N ALA A 112 -9.04 3.14 -7.96
CA ALA A 112 -7.84 3.96 -7.93
C ALA A 112 -8.15 5.46 -7.78
N GLU A 113 -9.17 5.97 -8.49
CA GLU A 113 -9.64 7.35 -8.32
C GLU A 113 -10.21 7.61 -6.91
N HIS A 114 -10.86 6.61 -6.32
CA HIS A 114 -11.33 6.71 -4.94
C HIS A 114 -10.17 6.75 -3.94
N MET A 115 -9.17 5.88 -4.11
CA MET A 115 -7.95 5.89 -3.29
C MET A 115 -7.23 7.23 -3.37
N VAL A 116 -7.10 7.81 -4.57
CA VAL A 116 -6.57 9.17 -4.77
C VAL A 116 -7.40 10.21 -4.03
N SER A 117 -8.73 10.11 -4.04
CA SER A 117 -9.57 11.09 -3.34
C SER A 117 -9.44 11.00 -1.81
N LEU A 118 -8.94 9.88 -1.29
CA LEU A 118 -8.63 9.62 0.12
C LEU A 118 -7.15 9.92 0.47
N GLY A 119 -6.35 10.36 -0.48
CA GLY A 119 -4.96 10.78 -0.25
C GLY A 119 -3.91 9.73 -0.55
N THR A 120 -4.26 8.59 -1.15
CA THR A 120 -3.27 7.61 -1.62
C THR A 120 -2.62 8.12 -2.91
N GLY A 121 -1.29 8.26 -2.89
CA GLY A 121 -0.49 8.71 -4.04
C GLY A 121 0.31 7.59 -4.71
N HIS A 122 0.45 6.45 -4.03
CA HIS A 122 1.24 5.30 -4.50
C HIS A 122 0.57 3.98 -4.14
N VAL A 123 0.59 3.04 -5.07
CA VAL A 123 0.00 1.71 -4.93
C VAL A 123 0.96 0.66 -5.47
N ARG A 124 1.11 -0.48 -4.79
CA ARG A 124 1.60 -1.72 -5.40
C ARG A 124 0.44 -2.70 -5.54
N SER A 125 0.05 -2.99 -6.77
CA SER A 125 -1.03 -3.93 -7.07
C SER A 125 -0.45 -5.24 -7.59
N HIS A 126 -0.93 -6.35 -7.03
CA HIS A 126 -0.75 -7.67 -7.62
C HIS A 126 -1.76 -7.85 -8.76
N VAL A 127 -1.38 -8.63 -9.76
CA VAL A 127 -2.24 -8.97 -10.90
C VAL A 127 -2.09 -10.44 -11.24
N ASP A 128 -3.22 -11.13 -11.35
CA ASP A 128 -3.19 -12.57 -11.63
C ASP A 128 -2.58 -12.88 -12.99
N ILE A 129 -1.62 -13.79 -12.97
CA ILE A 129 -0.98 -14.41 -14.14
C ILE A 129 -1.21 -15.91 -14.03
N ASP A 130 -2.06 -16.46 -14.89
CA ASP A 130 -2.36 -17.88 -14.92
C ASP A 130 -2.82 -18.36 -16.31
N PRO A 131 -2.91 -19.70 -16.54
CA PRO A 131 -3.28 -20.23 -17.86
C PRO A 131 -4.69 -19.86 -18.36
N ASP A 132 -5.60 -19.44 -17.49
CA ASP A 132 -6.96 -19.07 -17.88
C ASP A 132 -7.07 -17.60 -18.30
N VAL A 133 -6.38 -16.69 -17.59
CA VAL A 133 -6.42 -15.24 -17.88
C VAL A 133 -5.20 -14.71 -18.64
N GLN A 134 -4.16 -15.53 -18.78
CA GLN A 134 -2.90 -15.18 -19.45
C GLN A 134 -2.35 -13.86 -18.89
N LEU A 135 -2.14 -12.85 -19.75
CA LEU A 135 -1.67 -11.50 -19.37
C LEU A 135 -2.79 -10.43 -19.47
N ASP A 136 -4.04 -10.82 -19.70
CA ASP A 136 -5.13 -9.88 -20.00
C ASP A 136 -5.37 -8.89 -18.86
N GLY A 137 -5.25 -9.34 -17.60
CA GLY A 137 -5.36 -8.49 -16.41
C GLY A 137 -4.22 -7.47 -16.34
N LEU A 138 -2.98 -7.92 -16.62
CA LEU A 138 -1.80 -7.07 -16.61
C LEU A 138 -1.93 -5.95 -17.64
N HIS A 139 -2.27 -6.26 -18.89
CA HIS A 139 -2.41 -5.24 -19.94
C HIS A 139 -3.49 -4.21 -19.60
N GLN A 140 -4.59 -4.63 -18.97
CA GLN A 140 -5.62 -3.72 -18.49
C GLN A 140 -5.11 -2.83 -17.35
N LEU A 141 -4.37 -3.35 -16.38
CA LEU A 141 -3.80 -2.52 -15.31
C LEU A 141 -2.67 -1.60 -15.79
N VAL A 142 -1.90 -1.99 -16.81
CA VAL A 142 -0.95 -1.09 -17.48
C VAL A 142 -1.70 0.12 -18.08
N GLN A 143 -2.85 -0.10 -18.73
CA GLN A 143 -3.68 1.01 -19.22
C GLN A 143 -4.17 1.93 -18.09
N VAL A 144 -4.59 1.36 -16.95
CA VAL A 144 -5.01 2.12 -15.78
C VAL A 144 -3.85 2.95 -15.23
N ARG A 145 -2.68 2.33 -15.05
CA ARG A 145 -1.42 2.99 -14.62
C ARG A 145 -1.10 4.19 -15.51
N GLU A 146 -1.11 4.02 -16.83
CA GLU A 146 -0.83 5.13 -17.76
C GLU A 146 -1.89 6.23 -17.72
N SER A 147 -3.17 5.88 -17.52
CA SER A 147 -4.25 6.87 -17.45
C SER A 147 -4.22 7.71 -16.17
N LEU A 148 -3.63 7.18 -15.09
CA LEU A 148 -3.59 7.81 -13.76
C LEU A 148 -2.20 8.30 -13.35
N ARG A 149 -1.18 8.20 -14.20
CA ARG A 149 0.22 8.61 -13.93
C ARG A 149 0.39 10.03 -13.36
N ASP A 150 -0.55 10.93 -13.67
CA ASP A 150 -0.58 12.32 -13.18
C ASP A 150 -1.23 12.48 -11.79
N LYS A 151 -1.64 11.38 -11.15
CA LYS A 151 -2.39 11.36 -9.88
C LYS A 151 -1.98 10.24 -8.93
N LEU A 152 -1.55 9.10 -9.49
CA LEU A 152 -1.28 7.87 -8.76
C LEU A 152 -0.12 7.12 -9.42
N SER A 153 0.90 6.77 -8.64
CA SER A 153 1.92 5.82 -9.07
C SER A 153 1.45 4.39 -8.79
N ILE A 154 1.59 3.49 -9.75
CA ILE A 154 1.19 2.08 -9.59
C ILE A 154 2.39 1.18 -9.96
N GLN A 155 2.88 0.41 -8.98
CA GLN A 155 3.74 -0.75 -9.23
C GLN A 155 2.86 -1.98 -9.49
N LEU A 156 3.21 -2.79 -10.48
CA LEU A 156 2.49 -4.02 -10.81
C LEU A 156 3.35 -5.25 -10.50
N VAL A 157 2.81 -6.17 -9.70
CA VAL A 157 3.43 -7.46 -9.39
C VAL A 157 2.77 -8.55 -10.21
N ALA A 158 3.55 -9.24 -11.06
CA ALA A 158 3.10 -10.44 -11.77
C ALA A 158 2.86 -11.57 -10.75
N PHE A 159 1.59 -11.86 -10.44
CA PHE A 159 1.21 -12.74 -9.33
C PHE A 159 0.67 -14.10 -9.82
N PRO A 160 1.36 -15.21 -9.52
CA PRO A 160 0.97 -16.55 -9.95
C PRO A 160 -0.13 -17.15 -9.06
N GLN A 161 -1.36 -16.63 -9.15
CA GLN A 161 -2.50 -17.06 -8.33
C GLN A 161 -2.83 -18.56 -8.43
N SER A 162 -2.43 -19.21 -9.52
CA SER A 162 -2.59 -20.65 -9.75
C SER A 162 -1.36 -21.48 -9.40
N GLY A 163 -0.35 -20.89 -8.72
CA GLY A 163 0.93 -21.52 -8.38
C GLY A 163 1.97 -21.37 -9.50
N VAL A 164 3.26 -21.40 -9.14
CA VAL A 164 4.37 -21.22 -10.09
C VAL A 164 4.74 -22.55 -10.74
N VAL A 165 4.85 -23.61 -9.94
CA VAL A 165 5.28 -24.93 -10.43
C VAL A 165 4.12 -25.92 -10.58
N THR A 166 3.01 -25.70 -9.87
CA THR A 166 1.85 -26.60 -9.93
C THR A 166 1.00 -26.41 -11.18
N ALA A 167 1.03 -25.22 -11.80
CA ALA A 167 0.32 -24.92 -13.02
C ALA A 167 1.27 -24.88 -14.24
N PRO A 168 1.04 -25.73 -15.28
CA PRO A 168 1.88 -25.75 -16.47
C PRO A 168 1.91 -24.40 -17.20
N GLY A 169 3.12 -23.97 -17.61
CA GLY A 169 3.33 -22.77 -18.41
C GLY A 169 3.36 -21.45 -17.61
N VAL A 170 3.08 -21.46 -16.31
CA VAL A 170 3.14 -20.24 -15.48
C VAL A 170 4.54 -19.59 -15.45
N PRO A 171 5.67 -20.33 -15.37
CA PRO A 171 6.99 -19.69 -15.42
C PRO A 171 7.22 -18.86 -16.70
N ASP A 172 6.76 -19.35 -17.86
CA ASP A 172 6.85 -18.64 -19.13
C ASP A 172 5.93 -17.41 -19.17
N LEU A 173 4.74 -17.50 -18.55
CA LEU A 173 3.82 -16.37 -18.42
C LEU A 173 4.37 -15.29 -17.49
N LEU A 174 5.02 -15.66 -16.37
CA LEU A 174 5.68 -14.71 -15.47
C LEU A 174 6.86 -14.01 -16.17
N ASP A 175 7.63 -14.74 -16.97
CA ASP A 175 8.70 -14.18 -17.81
C ASP A 175 8.15 -13.14 -18.80
N ALA A 176 7.06 -13.49 -19.50
CA ALA A 176 6.37 -12.57 -20.40
C ALA A 176 5.77 -11.35 -19.67
N ALA A 177 5.17 -11.55 -18.50
CA ALA A 177 4.60 -10.47 -17.69
C ALA A 177 5.64 -9.42 -17.31
N LEU A 178 6.84 -9.85 -16.90
CA LEU A 178 7.97 -8.96 -16.61
C LEU A 178 8.44 -8.21 -17.87
N ALA A 179 8.50 -8.90 -19.02
CA ALA A 179 8.87 -8.27 -20.29
C ALA A 179 7.82 -7.25 -20.79
N GLU A 180 6.55 -7.41 -20.40
CA GLU A 180 5.42 -6.64 -20.91
C GLU A 180 4.90 -5.56 -19.94
N GLY A 181 5.56 -5.35 -18.82
CA GLY A 181 5.39 -4.15 -17.99
C GLY A 181 5.03 -4.36 -16.52
N ALA A 182 5.15 -5.59 -16.00
CA ALA A 182 5.20 -5.82 -14.56
C ALA A 182 6.54 -5.32 -13.99
N ASP A 183 6.49 -4.67 -12.83
CA ASP A 183 7.65 -4.07 -12.15
C ASP A 183 8.31 -5.08 -11.18
N LEU A 184 7.51 -6.01 -10.66
CA LEU A 184 7.91 -7.05 -9.72
C LEU A 184 7.33 -8.41 -10.13
N ILE A 185 7.91 -9.47 -9.59
CA ILE A 185 7.40 -10.84 -9.66
C ILE A 185 6.97 -11.34 -8.29
N GLY A 186 5.88 -12.08 -8.23
CA GLY A 186 5.39 -12.70 -7.01
C GLY A 186 5.50 -14.22 -6.98
N GLY A 187 5.11 -14.77 -5.84
CA GLY A 187 4.95 -16.20 -5.57
C GLY A 187 3.74 -16.42 -4.66
N LEU A 188 3.30 -17.67 -4.51
CA LEU A 188 2.18 -18.04 -3.64
C LEU A 188 2.53 -19.32 -2.90
N ASP A 189 2.61 -19.23 -1.56
CA ASP A 189 2.78 -20.36 -0.64
C ASP A 189 3.67 -21.49 -1.20
N PRO A 190 5.00 -21.27 -1.30
CA PRO A 190 5.95 -22.24 -1.85
C PRO A 190 5.79 -23.69 -1.37
N ALA A 191 5.36 -23.89 -0.13
CA ALA A 191 5.07 -25.22 0.40
C ALA A 191 3.58 -25.59 0.32
N GLY A 192 2.68 -24.80 0.90
CA GLY A 192 1.28 -25.18 1.08
C GLY A 192 0.46 -25.21 -0.21
N PHE A 193 0.86 -24.42 -1.21
CA PHE A 193 0.23 -24.42 -2.52
C PHE A 193 1.05 -25.21 -3.53
N ASP A 194 2.32 -24.85 -3.73
CA ASP A 194 3.15 -25.45 -4.77
C ASP A 194 3.77 -26.80 -4.39
N GLY A 195 3.94 -27.08 -3.10
CA GLY A 195 4.53 -28.33 -2.61
C GLY A 195 6.04 -28.48 -2.89
N ASP A 196 6.68 -27.46 -3.47
CA ASP A 196 8.09 -27.44 -3.84
C ASP A 196 8.68 -26.04 -3.60
N VAL A 197 9.19 -25.84 -2.38
CA VAL A 197 9.75 -24.56 -1.94
C VAL A 197 10.94 -24.15 -2.80
N ASP A 198 11.87 -25.06 -3.06
CA ASP A 198 13.08 -24.74 -3.80
C ASP A 198 12.77 -24.50 -5.27
N GLY A 199 11.94 -25.35 -5.89
CA GLY A 199 11.52 -25.18 -7.29
C GLY A 199 10.79 -23.86 -7.54
N GLN A 200 9.84 -23.48 -6.69
CA GLN A 200 9.16 -22.18 -6.82
C GLN A 200 10.16 -21.03 -6.66
N LEU A 201 10.92 -21.03 -5.56
CA LEU A 201 11.81 -19.90 -5.25
C LEU A 201 12.92 -19.75 -6.30
N ASP A 202 13.44 -20.83 -6.86
CA ASP A 202 14.45 -20.77 -7.92
C ASP A 202 13.89 -20.12 -9.19
N VAL A 203 12.62 -20.38 -9.55
CA VAL A 203 11.96 -19.71 -10.67
C VAL A 203 11.76 -18.21 -10.39
N VAL A 204 11.18 -17.87 -9.23
CA VAL A 204 10.85 -16.48 -8.86
C VAL A 204 12.12 -15.64 -8.78
N PHE A 205 13.14 -16.11 -8.06
CA PHE A 205 14.40 -15.38 -7.90
C PHE A 205 15.20 -15.34 -9.21
N GLY A 206 15.22 -16.42 -10.00
CA GLY A 206 15.90 -16.44 -11.29
C GLY A 206 15.29 -15.51 -12.33
N LEU A 207 13.96 -15.36 -12.33
CA LEU A 207 13.26 -14.38 -13.16
C LEU A 207 13.51 -12.94 -12.68
N ALA A 208 13.44 -12.71 -11.37
CA ALA A 208 13.74 -11.40 -10.79
C ALA A 208 15.15 -10.92 -11.13
N GLU A 209 16.16 -11.79 -11.02
CA GLU A 209 17.54 -11.48 -11.39
C GLU A 209 17.67 -11.15 -12.87
N ARG A 210 17.10 -12.00 -13.75
CA ARG A 210 17.17 -11.85 -15.20
C ARG A 210 16.55 -10.54 -15.71
N HIS A 211 15.46 -10.08 -15.09
CA HIS A 211 14.78 -8.84 -15.46
C HIS A 211 15.18 -7.62 -14.63
N GLY A 212 15.98 -7.82 -13.56
CA GLY A 212 16.27 -6.77 -12.58
C GLY A 212 15.05 -6.30 -11.78
N ALA A 213 14.02 -7.14 -11.69
CA ALA A 213 12.74 -6.84 -11.05
C ALA A 213 12.80 -7.02 -9.52
N GLY A 214 11.87 -6.38 -8.79
CA GLY A 214 11.65 -6.67 -7.37
C GLY A 214 10.84 -7.96 -7.17
N ILE A 215 10.77 -8.43 -5.92
CA ILE A 215 10.03 -9.64 -5.53
C ILE A 215 9.01 -9.28 -4.44
N ASP A 216 7.78 -9.75 -4.58
CA ASP A 216 6.73 -9.66 -3.54
C ASP A 216 5.95 -10.98 -3.46
N ILE A 217 6.26 -11.81 -2.45
CA ILE A 217 5.72 -13.17 -2.33
C ILE A 217 4.56 -13.21 -1.33
N HIS A 218 3.42 -13.77 -1.72
CA HIS A 218 2.33 -14.11 -0.81
C HIS A 218 2.69 -15.33 0.03
N LEU A 219 2.76 -15.16 1.35
CA LEU A 219 3.01 -16.24 2.29
C LEU A 219 1.95 -16.29 3.40
N HIS A 220 0.98 -17.17 3.22
CA HIS A 220 -0.10 -17.47 4.15
C HIS A 220 0.18 -18.72 4.98
N ASP A 221 1.11 -19.58 4.54
CA ASP A 221 1.48 -20.81 5.26
C ASP A 221 1.82 -20.53 6.73
N GLY A 222 1.16 -21.29 7.61
CA GLY A 222 1.19 -21.08 9.05
C GLY A 222 2.34 -21.77 9.79
N GLY A 223 2.56 -21.34 11.04
CA GLY A 223 3.48 -21.93 12.01
C GLY A 223 4.89 -22.20 11.47
N ASP A 224 5.48 -23.32 11.90
CA ASP A 224 6.84 -23.70 11.50
C ASP A 224 7.02 -23.90 9.98
N LEU A 225 5.94 -24.17 9.24
CA LEU A 225 6.00 -24.30 7.78
C LEU A 225 6.30 -22.95 7.12
N GLY A 226 5.60 -21.90 7.53
CA GLY A 226 5.87 -20.54 7.06
C GLY A 226 7.25 -20.03 7.50
N ILE A 227 7.67 -20.32 8.74
CA ILE A 227 9.00 -19.93 9.24
C ILE A 227 10.14 -20.50 8.38
N ARG A 228 10.06 -21.78 7.99
CA ARG A 228 11.07 -22.37 7.10
C ARG A 228 11.15 -21.67 5.74
N GLN A 229 10.01 -21.25 5.20
CA GLN A 229 9.95 -20.53 3.93
C GLN A 229 10.53 -19.12 4.05
N LEU A 230 10.24 -18.39 5.13
CA LEU A 230 10.85 -17.09 5.42
C LEU A 230 12.38 -17.18 5.48
N HIS A 231 12.92 -18.21 6.14
CA HIS A 231 14.37 -18.45 6.15
C HIS A 231 14.94 -18.78 4.77
N ALA A 232 14.24 -19.58 3.96
CA ALA A 232 14.66 -19.89 2.59
C ALA A 232 14.67 -18.64 1.69
N ILE A 233 13.67 -17.77 1.83
CA ILE A 233 13.59 -16.48 1.13
C ILE A 233 14.73 -15.56 1.59
N ALA A 234 14.99 -15.45 2.89
CA ALA A 234 16.08 -14.62 3.43
C ALA A 234 17.46 -15.08 2.93
N GLU A 235 17.72 -16.39 2.92
CA GLU A 235 19.00 -16.93 2.46
C GLU A 235 19.24 -16.68 0.97
N ARG A 236 18.21 -16.88 0.13
CA ARG A 236 18.30 -16.57 -1.31
C ARG A 236 18.49 -15.07 -1.56
N THR A 237 17.74 -14.24 -0.83
CA THR A 237 17.87 -12.78 -0.91
C THR A 237 19.30 -12.33 -0.62
N LYS A 238 19.90 -12.88 0.44
CA LYS A 238 21.29 -12.59 0.82
C LYS A 238 22.28 -13.12 -0.22
N THR A 239 22.11 -14.36 -0.67
CA THR A 239 23.01 -15.01 -1.63
C THR A 239 23.07 -14.27 -2.96
N LEU A 240 21.93 -13.77 -3.42
CA LEU A 240 21.79 -13.05 -4.69
C LEU A 240 21.98 -11.53 -4.57
N GLY A 241 22.22 -11.01 -3.36
CA GLY A 241 22.41 -9.57 -3.14
C GLY A 241 21.18 -8.73 -3.43
N LEU A 242 19.98 -9.27 -3.20
CA LEU A 242 18.69 -8.63 -3.49
C LEU A 242 18.09 -7.87 -2.28
N GLY A 243 18.92 -7.55 -1.27
CA GLY A 243 18.48 -6.80 -0.10
C GLY A 243 17.82 -5.47 -0.49
N GLY A 244 16.68 -5.17 0.13
CA GLY A 244 15.85 -4.00 -0.20
C GLY A 244 14.95 -4.16 -1.43
N LYS A 245 15.00 -5.31 -2.13
CA LYS A 245 14.17 -5.61 -3.30
C LYS A 245 13.18 -6.76 -3.09
N VAL A 246 13.19 -7.37 -1.91
CA VAL A 246 12.34 -8.52 -1.58
C VAL A 246 11.36 -8.16 -0.49
N THR A 247 10.09 -8.42 -0.76
CA THR A 247 8.96 -8.31 0.16
C THR A 247 8.35 -9.70 0.36
N VAL A 248 7.95 -10.00 1.59
CA VAL A 248 7.01 -11.09 1.87
C VAL A 248 5.73 -10.48 2.42
N SER A 249 4.64 -10.73 1.71
CA SER A 249 3.31 -10.29 2.08
C SER A 249 2.62 -11.30 2.99
N HIS A 250 1.87 -10.77 3.98
CA HIS A 250 1.13 -11.49 5.02
C HIS A 250 2.00 -12.08 6.13
N ALA A 251 2.87 -13.06 5.83
CA ALA A 251 3.75 -13.73 6.78
C ALA A 251 3.05 -14.15 8.10
N TYR A 252 1.78 -14.60 8.02
CA TYR A 252 0.93 -14.86 9.20
C TYR A 252 1.52 -15.86 10.19
N CYS A 253 2.40 -16.77 9.72
CA CYS A 253 3.15 -17.69 10.58
C CYS A 253 3.87 -17.01 11.75
N LEU A 254 4.34 -15.77 11.58
CA LEU A 254 5.07 -15.05 12.63
C LEU A 254 4.20 -14.73 13.86
N GLY A 255 2.88 -14.62 13.72
CA GLY A 255 2.00 -14.48 14.88
C GLY A 255 1.58 -15.82 15.49
N GLN A 256 1.98 -16.96 14.90
CA GLN A 256 1.56 -18.31 15.30
C GLN A 256 2.66 -19.11 16.03
N VAL A 257 3.86 -18.54 16.13
CA VAL A 257 5.03 -19.18 16.75
C VAL A 257 5.45 -18.42 18.00
N ASP A 258 6.32 -19.02 18.81
CA ASP A 258 6.84 -18.37 20.01
C ASP A 258 7.73 -17.16 19.67
N GLU A 259 7.87 -16.28 20.65
CA GLU A 259 8.64 -15.05 20.54
C GLU A 259 10.09 -15.27 20.10
N ALA A 260 10.72 -16.35 20.55
CA ALA A 260 12.11 -16.64 20.21
C ALA A 260 12.25 -17.06 18.74
N ALA A 261 11.27 -17.76 18.19
CA ALA A 261 11.19 -18.06 16.77
C ALA A 261 10.96 -16.79 15.93
N VAL A 262 10.10 -15.87 16.40
CA VAL A 262 9.93 -14.56 15.78
C VAL A 262 11.25 -13.80 15.74
N ASP A 263 11.94 -13.64 16.88
CA ASP A 263 13.18 -12.85 16.97
C ASP A 263 14.29 -13.40 16.06
N ARG A 264 14.46 -14.74 16.01
CA ARG A 264 15.42 -15.39 15.10
C ARG A 264 15.08 -15.17 13.64
N THR A 265 13.80 -15.27 13.29
CA THR A 265 13.34 -15.10 11.90
C THR A 265 13.46 -13.63 11.48
N ALA A 266 13.05 -12.71 12.36
CA ALA A 266 13.16 -11.28 12.15
C ALA A 266 14.62 -10.85 11.93
N THR A 267 15.55 -11.34 12.74
CA THR A 267 16.99 -11.10 12.56
C THR A 267 17.48 -11.57 11.19
N ALA A 268 17.06 -12.75 10.73
CA ALA A 268 17.44 -13.27 9.43
C ALA A 268 16.89 -12.41 8.28
N LEU A 269 15.62 -12.01 8.36
CA LEU A 269 14.96 -11.14 7.38
C LEU A 269 15.62 -9.75 7.32
N ALA A 270 15.83 -9.12 8.47
CA ALA A 270 16.49 -7.81 8.57
C ALA A 270 17.92 -7.86 8.02
N THR A 271 18.69 -8.90 8.36
CA THR A 271 20.06 -9.09 7.84
C THR A 271 20.08 -9.26 6.33
N ALA A 272 19.07 -9.94 5.76
CA ALA A 272 18.94 -10.12 4.32
C ALA A 272 18.36 -8.88 3.60
N GLY A 273 17.78 -7.92 4.35
CA GLY A 273 17.06 -6.78 3.79
C GLY A 273 15.70 -7.15 3.18
N VAL A 274 15.02 -8.16 3.75
CA VAL A 274 13.65 -8.54 3.37
C VAL A 274 12.64 -7.69 4.16
N SER A 275 11.68 -7.10 3.47
CA SER A 275 10.57 -6.34 4.06
C SER A 275 9.33 -7.20 4.24
N LEU A 276 8.46 -6.84 5.19
CA LEU A 276 7.20 -7.53 5.44
C LEU A 276 6.00 -6.61 5.27
N MET A 277 4.98 -7.09 4.56
CA MET A 277 3.69 -6.40 4.45
C MET A 277 2.66 -7.10 5.36
N THR A 278 1.91 -6.32 6.14
CA THR A 278 0.70 -6.80 6.84
C THR A 278 -0.54 -6.02 6.44
N ASN A 279 -1.65 -6.73 6.24
CA ASN A 279 -2.95 -6.16 5.98
C ASN A 279 -3.84 -6.06 7.23
N GLY A 280 -3.44 -6.61 8.38
CA GLY A 280 -4.32 -6.68 9.56
C GLY A 280 -5.57 -7.54 9.29
N PRO A 281 -5.42 -8.86 9.05
CA PRO A 281 -6.53 -9.76 8.77
C PRO A 281 -7.40 -9.98 10.02
N ALA A 282 -8.58 -10.58 9.82
CA ALA A 282 -9.30 -11.19 10.93
C ALA A 282 -8.55 -12.46 11.39
N GLY A 283 -7.78 -12.35 12.46
CA GLY A 283 -6.98 -13.45 13.02
C GLY A 283 -5.49 -13.11 13.08
N THR A 284 -4.66 -14.14 13.13
CA THR A 284 -3.24 -13.97 13.43
C THR A 284 -2.49 -13.12 12.40
N MET A 285 -1.77 -12.11 12.88
CA MET A 285 -0.91 -11.24 12.07
C MET A 285 0.54 -11.20 12.61
N PRO A 286 1.53 -10.80 11.80
CA PRO A 286 2.90 -10.62 12.27
C PRO A 286 2.98 -9.56 13.39
N PRO A 287 3.76 -9.78 14.47
CA PRO A 287 3.86 -8.84 15.59
C PRO A 287 4.70 -7.61 15.20
N VAL A 288 4.01 -6.58 14.69
CA VAL A 288 4.62 -5.38 14.05
C VAL A 288 5.73 -4.74 14.88
N LEU A 289 5.46 -4.39 16.14
CA LEU A 289 6.43 -3.68 16.98
C LEU A 289 7.69 -4.51 17.19
N ARG A 290 7.52 -5.80 17.54
CA ARG A 290 8.65 -6.71 17.76
C ARG A 290 9.50 -6.93 16.50
N LEU A 291 8.87 -7.02 15.34
CA LEU A 291 9.58 -7.14 14.07
C LEU A 291 10.42 -5.89 13.77
N ARG A 292 9.86 -4.71 14.04
CA ARG A 292 10.58 -3.44 13.90
C ARG A 292 11.72 -3.30 14.90
N ASP A 293 11.54 -3.73 16.14
CA ASP A 293 12.60 -3.75 17.16
C ASP A 293 13.79 -4.62 16.74
N ASN A 294 13.54 -5.66 15.94
CA ASN A 294 14.55 -6.51 15.33
C ASN A 294 15.08 -5.97 13.97
N GLY A 295 14.68 -4.76 13.57
CA GLY A 295 15.18 -4.08 12.36
C GLY A 295 14.49 -4.50 11.06
N VAL A 296 13.39 -5.24 11.11
CA VAL A 296 12.61 -5.57 9.89
C VAL A 296 11.81 -4.35 9.45
N LEU A 297 11.90 -4.00 8.17
CA LEU A 297 11.01 -3.02 7.57
C LEU A 297 9.61 -3.63 7.43
N VAL A 298 8.67 -3.15 8.24
CA VAL A 298 7.26 -3.56 8.19
C VAL A 298 6.42 -2.41 7.66
N PHE A 299 5.53 -2.71 6.72
CA PHE A 299 4.61 -1.75 6.12
C PHE A 299 3.23 -2.39 5.89
N ALA A 300 2.27 -1.60 5.43
CA ALA A 300 0.89 -2.02 5.27
C ALA A 300 0.39 -1.95 3.83
N GLY A 301 -0.63 -2.77 3.56
CA GLY A 301 -1.40 -2.75 2.33
C GLY A 301 -2.87 -3.10 2.58
N SER A 302 -3.74 -2.71 1.66
CA SER A 302 -5.16 -2.99 1.74
C SER A 302 -5.50 -4.46 1.52
N ASP A 303 -4.67 -5.18 0.75
CA ASP A 303 -4.97 -6.47 0.16
C ASP A 303 -6.18 -6.40 -0.79
N ASN A 304 -7.05 -7.39 -0.78
CA ASN A 304 -8.31 -7.38 -1.51
C ASN A 304 -9.26 -6.26 -1.04
N ILE A 305 -9.90 -5.56 -1.99
CA ILE A 305 -10.92 -4.54 -1.71
C ILE A 305 -12.21 -4.91 -2.44
N ARG A 306 -13.21 -5.35 -1.68
CA ARG A 306 -14.55 -5.71 -2.16
C ARG A 306 -14.51 -6.63 -3.38
N ASP A 307 -14.05 -7.85 -3.20
CA ASP A 307 -13.99 -8.86 -4.25
C ASP A 307 -14.45 -10.25 -3.76
N ALA A 308 -14.12 -11.30 -4.49
CA ALA A 308 -14.47 -12.68 -4.16
C ALA A 308 -13.72 -13.23 -2.95
N TRP A 309 -12.59 -12.62 -2.57
CA TRP A 309 -11.73 -13.03 -1.46
C TRP A 309 -12.05 -12.28 -0.18
N TRP A 310 -12.41 -11.00 -0.32
CA TRP A 310 -12.58 -10.11 0.82
C TRP A 310 -13.74 -9.14 0.62
N SER A 311 -14.69 -9.17 1.57
CA SER A 311 -15.88 -8.29 1.53
C SER A 311 -15.60 -6.86 1.98
N TYR A 312 -14.56 -6.66 2.80
CA TYR A 312 -14.25 -5.37 3.41
C TYR A 312 -13.31 -4.55 2.52
N GLY A 313 -12.94 -3.37 3.00
CA GLY A 313 -12.02 -2.45 2.34
C GLY A 313 -12.75 -1.24 1.76
N THR A 314 -12.23 -0.06 2.11
CA THR A 314 -12.62 1.23 1.55
C THR A 314 -11.57 1.82 0.61
N GLY A 315 -10.34 1.29 0.62
CA GLY A 315 -9.19 1.92 -0.04
C GLY A 315 -8.62 3.10 0.76
N ASP A 316 -9.07 3.30 2.00
CA ASP A 316 -8.56 4.30 2.92
C ASP A 316 -7.38 3.75 3.74
N MET A 317 -6.19 4.31 3.54
CA MET A 317 -5.00 3.88 4.26
C MET A 317 -4.97 4.28 5.75
N LEU A 318 -5.70 5.32 6.17
CA LEU A 318 -5.87 5.59 7.61
C LEU A 318 -6.75 4.52 8.24
N GLU A 319 -7.85 4.10 7.59
CA GLU A 319 -8.65 2.97 8.07
C GLU A 319 -7.79 1.71 8.18
N ARG A 320 -6.93 1.44 7.18
CA ARG A 320 -6.01 0.30 7.24
C ARG A 320 -5.03 0.41 8.42
N ALA A 321 -4.46 1.59 8.66
CA ALA A 321 -3.60 1.82 9.82
C ALA A 321 -4.36 1.63 11.15
N THR A 322 -5.62 2.08 11.25
CA THR A 322 -6.48 1.85 12.42
C THR A 322 -6.71 0.36 12.66
N ILE A 323 -7.04 -0.41 11.62
CA ILE A 323 -7.27 -1.86 11.72
C ILE A 323 -6.01 -2.57 12.24
N ILE A 324 -4.85 -2.27 11.68
CA ILE A 324 -3.58 -2.86 12.11
C ILE A 324 -3.23 -2.43 13.53
N GLY A 325 -3.46 -1.17 13.89
CA GLY A 325 -3.25 -0.65 15.23
C GLY A 325 -4.10 -1.38 16.27
N LEU A 326 -5.39 -1.56 16.00
CA LEU A 326 -6.31 -2.29 16.88
C LEU A 326 -5.93 -3.77 16.99
N GLU A 327 -5.67 -4.45 15.88
CA GLU A 327 -5.30 -5.87 15.87
C GLU A 327 -3.96 -6.11 16.58
N GLY A 328 -3.01 -5.19 16.43
CA GLY A 328 -1.71 -5.24 17.11
C GLY A 328 -1.72 -4.75 18.55
N GLY A 329 -2.83 -4.19 19.05
CA GLY A 329 -2.91 -3.63 20.40
C GLY A 329 -2.07 -2.36 20.61
N LEU A 330 -1.89 -1.54 19.57
CA LEU A 330 -1.13 -0.28 19.60
C LEU A 330 -2.01 0.81 20.24
N MET A 331 -1.58 1.37 21.39
CA MET A 331 -2.42 2.23 22.23
C MET A 331 -1.80 3.58 22.57
N THR A 332 -0.47 3.69 22.54
CA THR A 332 0.24 4.95 22.83
C THR A 332 0.39 5.81 21.56
N ASP A 333 0.62 7.12 21.72
CA ASP A 333 0.86 8.02 20.59
C ASP A 333 2.08 7.58 19.74
N GLU A 334 3.11 7.02 20.36
CA GLU A 334 4.28 6.47 19.67
C GLU A 334 3.91 5.25 18.83
N GLU A 335 3.14 4.32 19.39
CA GLU A 335 2.67 3.14 18.68
C GLU A 335 1.70 3.50 17.56
N LEU A 336 0.78 4.44 17.77
CA LEU A 336 -0.10 4.96 16.72
C LEU A 336 0.68 5.74 15.64
N GLY A 337 1.76 6.42 16.02
CA GLY A 337 2.72 6.98 15.08
C GLY A 337 3.42 5.89 14.25
N CYS A 338 3.76 4.76 14.87
CA CYS A 338 4.22 3.57 14.15
C CYS A 338 3.16 3.08 13.16
N ALA A 339 1.89 2.95 13.56
CA ALA A 339 0.80 2.57 12.66
C ALA A 339 0.65 3.54 11.47
N ALA A 340 0.75 4.86 11.70
CA ALA A 340 0.75 5.87 10.64
C ALA A 340 1.91 5.64 9.66
N SER A 341 3.12 5.38 10.17
CA SER A 341 4.29 5.13 9.32
C SER A 341 4.16 3.89 8.42
N LEU A 342 3.37 2.88 8.82
CA LEU A 342 3.13 1.69 8.00
C LEU A 342 2.48 2.03 6.65
N VAL A 343 1.77 3.15 6.58
CA VAL A 343 1.06 3.62 5.37
C VAL A 343 1.64 4.90 4.79
N THR A 344 2.77 5.37 5.35
CA THR A 344 3.56 6.50 4.82
C THR A 344 5.01 6.08 4.63
N ASP A 345 5.91 6.43 5.55
CA ASP A 345 7.37 6.35 5.36
C ASP A 345 7.88 4.91 5.23
N SER A 346 7.36 3.97 6.01
CA SER A 346 7.77 2.56 5.92
C SER A 346 7.33 1.96 4.58
N ALA A 347 6.11 2.25 4.15
CA ALA A 347 5.60 1.79 2.86
C ALA A 347 6.35 2.47 1.69
N ALA A 348 6.62 3.77 1.78
CA ALA A 348 7.42 4.49 0.79
C ALA A 348 8.83 3.90 0.65
N THR A 349 9.46 3.56 1.78
CA THR A 349 10.77 2.88 1.81
C THR A 349 10.67 1.51 1.14
N ALA A 350 9.65 0.71 1.46
CA ALA A 350 9.46 -0.63 0.90
C ALA A 350 9.16 -0.62 -0.62
N LEU A 351 8.51 0.44 -1.10
CA LEU A 351 8.25 0.65 -2.53
C LEU A 351 9.42 1.32 -3.27
N GLY A 352 10.47 1.74 -2.56
CA GLY A 352 11.63 2.41 -3.15
C GLY A 352 11.31 3.81 -3.69
N LEU A 353 10.38 4.52 -3.06
CA LEU A 353 9.99 5.86 -3.48
C LEU A 353 11.09 6.87 -3.15
N ALA A 354 11.52 7.64 -4.15
CA ALA A 354 12.43 8.77 -3.99
C ALA A 354 11.65 10.08 -3.84
N ASP A 355 12.27 11.10 -3.24
CA ASP A 355 11.69 12.43 -3.02
C ASP A 355 10.31 12.38 -2.33
N TYR A 356 10.13 11.46 -1.38
CA TYR A 356 8.90 11.26 -0.61
C TYR A 356 9.06 11.79 0.80
N GLY A 357 8.10 12.58 1.27
CA GLY A 357 8.06 13.06 2.64
C GLY A 357 7.68 14.53 2.74
N LEU A 358 8.21 15.18 3.78
CA LEU A 358 8.00 16.59 4.10
C LEU A 358 9.34 17.31 4.28
N ALA A 359 10.19 17.26 3.26
CA ALA A 359 11.45 17.99 3.18
C ALA A 359 11.55 18.82 1.89
N PRO A 360 12.34 19.91 1.87
CA PRO A 360 12.63 20.62 0.63
C PRO A 360 13.23 19.68 -0.43
N GLY A 361 12.63 19.66 -1.61
CA GLY A 361 12.95 18.73 -2.68
C GLY A 361 11.88 17.66 -2.89
N ASP A 362 11.16 17.26 -1.84
CA ASP A 362 10.14 16.21 -1.92
C ASP A 362 8.98 16.62 -2.83
N ARG A 363 8.29 15.62 -3.37
CA ARG A 363 7.10 15.85 -4.18
C ARG A 363 6.00 16.47 -3.34
N ALA A 364 5.25 17.40 -3.94
CA ALA A 364 4.07 18.01 -3.33
C ALA A 364 2.83 17.11 -3.48
N ASP A 365 3.02 15.82 -3.14
CA ASP A 365 1.97 14.82 -2.99
C ASP A 365 1.61 14.80 -1.49
N LEU A 366 0.59 15.56 -1.12
CA LEU A 366 0.36 15.98 0.26
C LEU A 366 -1.09 15.80 0.67
N VAL A 367 -1.33 15.50 1.93
CA VAL A 367 -2.66 15.30 2.51
C VAL A 367 -2.81 16.18 3.75
N VAL A 368 -3.83 17.04 3.75
CA VAL A 368 -4.23 17.84 4.91
C VAL A 368 -5.41 17.16 5.60
N ILE A 369 -5.25 16.88 6.89
CA ILE A 369 -6.14 16.02 7.68
C ILE A 369 -6.62 16.79 8.90
N ALA A 370 -7.91 16.67 9.22
CA ALA A 370 -8.51 17.29 10.40
C ALA A 370 -8.11 16.54 11.70
N ALA A 371 -6.81 16.59 12.03
CA ALA A 371 -6.19 16.01 13.22
C ALA A 371 -5.04 16.92 13.68
N ALA A 372 -4.66 16.82 14.94
CA ALA A 372 -3.55 17.56 15.54
C ALA A 372 -2.21 16.83 15.44
N ASN A 373 -2.21 15.50 15.27
CA ASN A 373 -1.01 14.68 15.14
C ASN A 373 -1.33 13.34 14.43
N PRO A 374 -0.30 12.56 14.03
CA PRO A 374 -0.52 11.26 13.39
C PRO A 374 -1.31 10.26 14.23
N ALA A 375 -1.15 10.28 15.56
CA ALA A 375 -1.87 9.37 16.44
C ALA A 375 -3.39 9.62 16.42
N GLU A 376 -3.83 10.88 16.49
CA GLU A 376 -5.23 11.26 16.33
C GLU A 376 -5.75 10.92 14.93
N ALA A 377 -4.91 11.12 13.89
CA ALA A 377 -5.28 10.75 12.53
C ALA A 377 -5.53 9.23 12.38
N VAL A 378 -4.71 8.38 13.01
CA VAL A 378 -4.93 6.92 13.00
C VAL A 378 -6.11 6.52 13.89
N ALA A 379 -6.23 7.08 15.09
CA ALA A 379 -7.30 6.72 16.02
C ALA A 379 -8.70 7.15 15.52
N GLY A 380 -8.78 8.33 14.89
CA GLY A 380 -10.04 8.90 14.42
C GLY A 380 -10.31 8.71 12.93
N HIS A 381 -9.29 8.35 12.13
CA HIS A 381 -9.34 8.20 10.66
C HIS A 381 -10.25 9.23 9.97
N PRO A 382 -10.06 10.54 10.23
CA PRO A 382 -10.99 11.56 9.79
C PRO A 382 -10.93 11.77 8.27
N GLU A 383 -11.93 12.48 7.75
CA GLU A 383 -11.93 12.88 6.35
C GLU A 383 -10.78 13.84 6.02
N ARG A 384 -10.30 13.76 4.76
CA ARG A 384 -9.23 14.61 4.25
C ARG A 384 -9.80 15.98 3.87
N LEU A 385 -9.19 17.04 4.39
CA LEU A 385 -9.57 18.41 4.08
C LEU A 385 -9.11 18.80 2.67
N LEU A 386 -7.89 18.38 2.32
CA LEU A 386 -7.26 18.66 1.03
C LEU A 386 -6.31 17.52 0.67
N VAL A 387 -6.34 17.11 -0.60
CA VAL A 387 -5.34 16.21 -1.18
C VAL A 387 -4.71 16.90 -2.37
N LEU A 388 -3.38 16.89 -2.38
CA LEU A 388 -2.55 17.40 -3.47
C LEU A 388 -1.80 16.25 -4.13
N HIS A 389 -1.67 16.34 -5.45
CA HIS A 389 -0.71 15.58 -6.24
C HIS A 389 0.02 16.54 -7.16
N ASP A 390 1.35 16.48 -7.20
CA ASP A 390 2.19 17.41 -7.96
C ASP A 390 1.85 18.89 -7.64
N GLY A 391 1.52 19.18 -6.38
CA GLY A 391 1.14 20.52 -5.92
C GLY A 391 -0.21 21.02 -6.46
N ARG A 392 -1.05 20.15 -7.00
CA ARG A 392 -2.38 20.49 -7.53
C ARG A 392 -3.47 19.78 -6.75
N VAL A 393 -4.59 20.47 -6.56
CA VAL A 393 -5.73 19.90 -5.83
C VAL A 393 -6.35 18.73 -6.61
N VAL A 394 -6.35 17.53 -6.02
CA VAL A 394 -7.04 16.36 -6.58
C VAL A 394 -8.35 16.05 -5.84
N SER A 395 -8.42 16.39 -4.56
CA SER A 395 -9.62 16.28 -3.73
C SER A 395 -9.64 17.41 -2.71
N ARG A 396 -10.81 17.98 -2.44
CA ARG A 396 -10.98 19.01 -1.41
C ARG A 396 -12.37 18.89 -0.81
N LYS A 397 -12.44 18.87 0.51
CA LYS A 397 -13.72 18.94 1.22
C LYS A 397 -14.13 20.40 1.35
N THR A 398 -15.33 20.72 0.89
CA THR A 398 -15.97 21.99 1.27
C THR A 398 -16.44 21.83 2.70
N VAL A 399 -15.76 22.48 3.65
CA VAL A 399 -16.26 22.59 5.02
C VAL A 399 -17.56 23.38 4.95
N ARG A 400 -18.70 22.68 4.95
CA ARG A 400 -19.96 23.32 5.34
C ARG A 400 -19.79 23.59 6.81
N HIS A 401 -19.62 24.85 7.20
CA HIS A 401 -19.77 25.22 8.60
C HIS A 401 -21.17 24.75 9.03
N ALA A 402 -21.23 23.61 9.71
CA ALA A 402 -22.39 23.29 10.51
C ALA A 402 -22.42 24.38 11.58
N ASP A 403 -23.46 25.20 11.52
CA ASP A 403 -23.74 26.19 12.53
C ASP A 403 -23.90 25.44 13.85
N ASN A 404 -22.84 25.38 14.67
CA ASN A 404 -22.80 24.69 15.96
C ASN A 404 -23.65 25.40 17.03
N SER A 405 -24.75 26.05 16.61
CA SER A 405 -25.84 26.38 17.49
C SER A 405 -26.76 25.16 17.60
N LYS A 406 -26.60 24.41 18.69
CA LYS A 406 -27.41 23.26 19.17
C LYS A 406 -26.87 21.88 18.80
N ALA A 407 -26.12 21.28 19.72
CA ALA A 407 -26.52 20.01 20.34
C ALA A 407 -25.70 19.80 21.62
N TRP A 408 -26.41 19.35 22.65
CA TRP A 408 -25.91 18.93 23.96
C TRP A 408 -25.41 17.49 23.90
#